data_AF-A0A3M2TDT2-F1
#
_entry.id   AF-A0A3M2TDT2-F1
#
_cell.length_a   1.000
_cell.length_b   1.000
_cell.length_c   1.000
_cell.angle_alpha   90.00
_cell.angle_beta   90.00
_cell.angle_gamma   90.00
#
_symmetry.space_group_name_H-M   'P 1'
#
loop_
_entity.id
_entity.type
_entity.pdbx_description
1 polymer ?
#
loop_
_entity_poly.entity_id
_entity_poly.type
_entity_poly.pdbx_seq_one_letter_code
_entity_poly.pdbx_strand_id
1 'polypeptide(L)'
;MSLTRIQWVMRSLFALLGDLDNPCNRTAFIELCTVGRSFARNYTFPRGILRMIQITAHQMDAPLPSDVAALFRDFESESWEHKDFERLSSVYPNFATMLMPGNSVEDHEMDRFLEKWDSLCIDWPSTALPASSSV
;
A
#
# COMPACT_ATOMS: atom_id res chain seq x y z
N MET A 1 10.14 -18.39 1.88
CA MET A 1 10.36 -17.30 0.90
C MET A 1 10.91 -16.10 1.65
N SER A 2 11.97 -15.41 1.18
CA SER A 2 12.51 -14.24 1.90
C SER A 2 11.56 -13.03 1.76
N LEU A 3 11.42 -12.25 2.84
CA LEU A 3 10.63 -11.01 2.88
C LEU A 3 11.04 -10.04 1.76
N THR A 4 12.33 -9.96 1.46
CA THR A 4 12.86 -9.13 0.38
C THR A 4 12.28 -9.49 -0.98
N ARG A 5 12.09 -10.79 -1.27
CA ARG A 5 11.50 -11.23 -2.55
C ARG A 5 10.03 -10.82 -2.66
N ILE A 6 9.29 -10.95 -1.56
CA ILE A 6 7.89 -10.53 -1.50
C ILE A 6 7.82 -9.02 -1.75
N GLN A 7 8.67 -8.23 -1.10
CA GLN A 7 8.72 -6.78 -1.30
C GLN A 7 9.03 -6.39 -2.75
N TRP A 8 9.98 -7.07 -3.42
CA TRP A 8 10.27 -6.81 -4.82
C TRP A 8 9.08 -7.10 -5.73
N VAL A 9 8.42 -8.26 -5.56
CA VAL A 9 7.20 -8.59 -6.32
C VAL A 9 6.12 -7.53 -6.11
N MET A 10 5.88 -7.15 -4.86
CA MET A 10 4.87 -6.16 -4.50
C MET A 10 5.17 -4.77 -5.05
N ARG A 11 6.44 -4.35 -5.07
CA ARG A 11 6.88 -3.08 -5.68
C ARG A 11 6.77 -3.09 -7.20
N SER A 12 7.10 -4.20 -7.85
CA SER A 12 6.98 -4.34 -9.30
C SER A 12 5.55 -4.19 -9.79
N LEU A 13 4.55 -4.58 -8.99
CA LEU A 13 3.14 -4.37 -9.33
C LEU A 13 2.81 -2.89 -9.52
N PHE A 14 3.27 -2.01 -8.62
CA PHE A 14 3.06 -0.57 -8.76
C PHE A 14 3.80 0.02 -9.97
N ALA A 15 5.02 -0.44 -10.23
CA ALA A 15 5.81 0.03 -11.37
C ALA A 15 5.14 -0.32 -12.71
N LEU A 16 4.53 -1.51 -12.82
CA LEU A 16 3.87 -1.96 -14.03
C LEU A 16 2.47 -1.36 -14.22
N LEU A 17 1.77 -1.03 -13.13
CA LEU A 17 0.43 -0.46 -13.16
C LEU A 17 0.36 0.85 -13.98
N GLY A 18 1.45 1.62 -14.03
CA GLY A 18 1.52 2.87 -14.78
C GLY A 18 1.59 2.74 -16.31
N ASP A 19 1.81 1.55 -16.86
CA ASP A 19 1.96 1.32 -18.30
C ASP A 19 1.43 -0.06 -18.72
N LEU A 20 0.12 -0.28 -18.54
CA LEU A 20 -0.56 -1.53 -18.92
C LEU A 20 -0.94 -1.60 -20.41
N ASP A 21 -0.80 -0.51 -21.15
CA ASP A 21 -0.98 -0.50 -22.60
C ASP A 21 0.13 -1.31 -23.29
N ASN A 22 1.34 -1.27 -22.74
CA ASN A 22 2.43 -2.14 -23.15
C ASN A 22 2.10 -3.62 -22.85
N PRO A 23 2.04 -4.49 -23.88
CA PRO A 23 1.63 -5.88 -23.73
C PRO A 23 2.59 -6.71 -22.86
N CYS A 24 3.89 -6.38 -22.85
CA CYS A 24 4.87 -7.04 -22.00
C CYS A 24 4.61 -6.71 -20.52
N ASN A 25 4.37 -5.44 -20.22
CA ASN A 25 4.08 -4.99 -18.86
C ASN A 25 2.76 -5.58 -18.36
N ARG A 26 1.72 -5.57 -19.20
CA ARG A 26 0.43 -6.18 -18.89
C ARG A 26 0.55 -7.65 -18.54
N THR A 27 1.30 -8.41 -19.35
CA THR A 27 1.52 -9.85 -19.12
C THR A 27 2.25 -10.08 -17.78
N ALA A 28 3.34 -9.34 -17.55
CA ALA A 28 4.08 -9.43 -16.29
C ALA A 28 3.21 -9.04 -15.09
N PHE A 29 2.36 -8.02 -15.22
CA PHE A 29 1.46 -7.58 -14.17
C PHE A 29 0.46 -8.67 -13.79
N ILE A 30 -0.15 -9.34 -14.77
CA ILE A 30 -1.08 -10.47 -14.55
C ILE A 30 -0.38 -11.61 -13.78
N GLU A 31 0.82 -11.99 -14.22
CA GLU A 31 1.62 -13.04 -13.58
C GLU A 31 1.97 -12.67 -12.13
N LEU A 32 2.44 -11.44 -11.91
CA LEU A 32 2.78 -10.96 -10.57
C LEU A 32 1.56 -10.81 -9.67
N CYS A 33 0.38 -10.46 -10.19
CA CYS A 33 -0.87 -10.47 -9.43
C CYS A 33 -1.22 -11.88 -8.94
N THR A 34 -1.02 -12.89 -9.79
CA THR A 34 -1.24 -14.30 -9.45
C THR A 34 -0.29 -14.77 -8.34
N VAL A 35 0.99 -14.44 -8.47
CA VAL A 35 2.01 -14.72 -7.44
C VAL A 35 1.70 -13.94 -6.15
N GLY A 36 1.31 -12.68 -6.27
CA GLY A 36 0.94 -11.80 -5.17
C GLY A 36 -0.24 -12.35 -4.36
N ARG A 37 -1.29 -12.85 -5.05
CA ARG A 37 -2.44 -13.52 -4.40
C ARG A 37 -2.01 -14.71 -3.57
N SER A 38 -1.06 -15.50 -4.07
CA SER A 38 -0.51 -16.65 -3.33
C SER A 38 0.19 -16.22 -2.04
N PHE A 39 0.90 -15.08 -2.05
CA PHE A 39 1.47 -14.52 -0.82
C PHE A 39 0.41 -13.93 0.11
N ALA A 40 -0.60 -13.27 -0.44
CA ALA A 40 -1.69 -12.64 0.30
C ALA A 40 -2.52 -13.63 1.12
N ARG A 41 -2.61 -14.90 0.70
CA ARG A 41 -3.21 -15.97 1.51
C ARG A 41 -2.52 -16.17 2.86
N ASN A 42 -1.21 -15.94 2.91
CA ASN A 42 -0.38 -16.30 4.07
C ASN A 42 0.15 -15.09 4.85
N TYR A 43 0.25 -13.92 4.22
CA TYR A 43 0.95 -12.76 4.79
C TYR A 43 0.12 -11.48 4.69
N THR A 44 0.07 -10.73 5.78
CA THR A 44 -0.70 -9.47 5.89
C THR A 44 -0.15 -8.36 4.97
N PHE A 45 1.18 -8.22 4.83
CA PHE A 45 1.77 -7.19 3.97
C PHE A 45 1.32 -7.30 2.49
N PRO A 46 1.45 -8.46 1.83
CA PRO A 46 0.89 -8.70 0.50
C PRO A 46 -0.61 -8.40 0.37
N ARG A 47 -1.43 -8.72 1.39
CA ARG A 47 -2.86 -8.38 1.38
C ARG A 47 -3.07 -6.87 1.27
N GLY A 48 -2.36 -6.11 2.11
CA GLY A 48 -2.42 -4.65 2.08
C GLY A 48 -1.99 -4.07 0.74
N ILE A 49 -0.89 -4.58 0.17
CA ILE A 49 -0.41 -4.10 -1.13
C ILE A 49 -1.39 -4.43 -2.26
N LEU A 50 -1.94 -5.65 -2.33
CA LEU A 50 -2.94 -5.97 -3.36
C LEU A 50 -4.17 -5.06 -3.25
N ARG A 51 -4.61 -4.76 -2.02
CA ARG A 51 -5.72 -3.82 -1.82
C ARG A 51 -5.37 -2.41 -2.32
N MET A 52 -4.16 -1.94 -2.03
CA MET A 52 -3.68 -0.64 -2.53
C MET A 52 -3.58 -0.60 -4.05
N ILE A 53 -3.06 -1.65 -4.71
CA ILE A 53 -3.01 -1.75 -6.16
C ILE A 53 -4.41 -1.62 -6.76
N GLN A 54 -5.38 -2.33 -6.17
CA GLN A 54 -6.76 -2.33 -6.65
C GLN A 54 -7.40 -0.93 -6.58
N ILE A 55 -7.19 -0.22 -5.47
CA ILE A 55 -7.68 1.17 -5.29
C ILE A 55 -6.93 2.13 -6.21
N THR A 56 -5.61 2.00 -6.33
CA THR A 56 -4.79 2.84 -7.19
C THR A 56 -5.21 2.68 -8.65
N ALA A 57 -5.44 1.45 -9.11
CA ALA A 57 -5.94 1.18 -10.46
C ALA A 57 -7.29 1.85 -10.73
N HIS A 58 -8.20 1.81 -9.74
CA HIS A 58 -9.49 2.49 -9.84
C HIS A 58 -9.33 4.02 -9.86
N GLN A 59 -8.46 4.60 -9.03
CA GLN A 59 -8.19 6.05 -9.01
C GLN A 59 -7.55 6.55 -10.32
N MET A 60 -6.72 5.71 -10.94
CA MET A 60 -6.06 6.02 -12.21
C MET A 60 -6.94 5.81 -13.44
N ASP A 61 -8.17 5.30 -13.27
CA ASP A 61 -9.03 4.79 -14.36
C ASP A 61 -8.27 3.80 -15.27
N ALA A 62 -7.39 3.00 -14.67
CA ALA A 62 -6.54 2.07 -15.40
C ALA A 62 -7.38 0.86 -15.86
N PRO A 63 -7.38 0.50 -17.16
CA PRO A 63 -8.13 -0.63 -17.67
C PRO A 63 -7.48 -1.94 -17.21
N LEU A 64 -7.91 -2.43 -16.04
CA LEU A 64 -7.43 -3.70 -15.52
C LEU A 64 -7.82 -4.85 -16.46
N PRO A 65 -6.89 -5.77 -16.78
CA PRO A 65 -7.22 -6.98 -17.53
C PRO A 65 -8.34 -7.77 -16.82
N SER A 66 -9.23 -8.39 -17.61
CA SER A 66 -10.37 -9.17 -17.10
C SER A 66 -9.97 -10.20 -16.04
N ASP A 67 -8.83 -10.85 -16.25
CA ASP A 67 -8.30 -11.92 -15.41
C ASP A 67 -7.87 -11.37 -14.04
N VAL A 68 -7.32 -10.15 -14.02
CA VAL A 68 -6.91 -9.45 -12.80
C VAL A 68 -8.14 -8.92 -12.06
N ALA A 69 -9.13 -8.41 -12.78
CA ALA A 69 -10.39 -7.97 -12.18
C ALA A 69 -11.11 -9.14 -11.47
N ALA A 70 -11.14 -10.32 -12.09
CA ALA A 70 -11.66 -11.53 -11.47
C ALA A 70 -10.83 -11.93 -10.23
N LEU A 71 -9.50 -11.92 -10.34
CA LEU A 71 -8.59 -12.21 -9.23
C LEU A 71 -8.84 -11.31 -8.02
N PHE A 72 -9.03 -10.02 -8.26
CA PHE A 72 -9.28 -9.04 -7.21
C PHE A 72 -10.65 -9.19 -6.56
N ARG A 73 -11.69 -9.48 -7.35
CA ARG A 73 -13.02 -9.80 -6.82
C ARG A 73 -12.97 -11.01 -5.88
N ASP A 74 -12.29 -12.08 -6.29
CA ASP A 74 -12.16 -13.26 -5.43
C ASP A 74 -11.33 -12.95 -4.17
N PHE A 75 -10.31 -12.10 -4.30
CA PHE A 75 -9.50 -11.66 -3.17
C PHE A 75 -10.36 -10.91 -2.13
N GLU A 76 -11.25 -10.02 -2.58
CA GLU A 76 -12.19 -9.33 -1.69
C GLU A 76 -13.15 -10.29 -0.98
N SER A 77 -13.62 -11.34 -1.65
CA SER A 77 -14.56 -12.29 -1.06
C SER A 77 -13.91 -13.33 -0.16
N GLU A 78 -12.68 -13.76 -0.45
CA GLU A 78 -12.03 -14.88 0.23
C GLU A 78 -10.98 -14.47 1.27
N SER A 79 -10.33 -13.32 1.08
CA SER A 79 -9.06 -13.00 1.76
C SER A 79 -9.00 -11.61 2.40
N TRP A 80 -9.99 -10.75 2.17
CA TRP A 80 -10.04 -9.41 2.73
C TRP A 80 -11.15 -9.28 3.77
N GLU A 81 -10.79 -9.29 5.05
CA GLU A 81 -11.73 -9.06 6.15
C GLU A 81 -11.56 -7.66 6.76
N HIS A 82 -12.59 -7.14 7.43
CA HIS A 82 -12.49 -5.88 8.18
C HIS A 82 -11.34 -5.89 9.21
N LYS A 83 -11.06 -7.07 9.79
CA LYS A 83 -9.95 -7.29 10.71
C LYS A 83 -8.58 -7.14 10.04
N ASP A 84 -8.45 -7.43 8.74
CA ASP A 84 -7.20 -7.19 8.01
C ASP A 84 -6.95 -5.68 7.87
N PHE A 85 -8.00 -4.88 7.66
CA PHE A 85 -7.88 -3.42 7.64
C PHE A 85 -7.39 -2.86 8.98
N GLU A 86 -8.00 -3.26 10.10
CA GLU A 86 -7.57 -2.84 11.45
C GLU A 86 -6.14 -3.29 11.78
N ARG A 87 -5.79 -4.51 11.38
CA ARG A 87 -4.44 -5.04 11.59
C ARG A 87 -3.41 -4.27 10.75
N LEU A 88 -3.75 -3.94 9.51
CA LEU A 88 -2.87 -3.18 8.62
C LEU A 88 -2.73 -1.73 9.08
N SER A 89 -3.79 -1.09 9.55
CA SER A 89 -3.72 0.27 10.11
C SER A 89 -2.88 0.32 11.38
N SER A 90 -2.92 -0.73 12.20
CA SER A 90 -2.07 -0.86 13.40
C SER A 90 -0.59 -1.12 13.08
N VAL A 91 -0.29 -1.95 12.06
CA VAL A 91 1.09 -2.34 11.71
C VAL A 91 1.76 -1.31 10.79
N TYR A 92 0.98 -0.63 9.95
CA TYR A 92 1.43 0.35 8.98
C TYR A 92 0.64 1.65 9.20
N PRO A 93 1.19 2.62 9.98
CA PRO A 93 0.47 3.81 10.42
C PRO A 93 -0.18 4.63 9.29
N ASN A 94 0.45 4.67 8.11
CA ASN A 94 -0.04 5.42 6.95
C ASN A 94 -1.03 4.62 6.07
N PHE A 95 -1.34 3.38 6.44
CA PHE A 95 -2.20 2.51 5.63
C PHE A 95 -3.65 2.96 5.67
N ALA A 96 -4.17 3.32 6.85
CA ALA A 96 -5.55 3.78 6.99
C ALA A 96 -5.80 5.09 6.22
N THR A 97 -4.85 6.03 6.30
CA THR A 97 -4.94 7.31 5.60
C THR A 97 -5.02 7.13 4.09
N MET A 98 -4.25 6.20 3.53
CA MET A 98 -4.18 5.94 2.08
C MET A 98 -5.44 5.29 1.49
N LEU A 99 -6.28 4.68 2.32
CA LEU A 99 -7.51 4.02 1.89
C LEU A 99 -8.79 4.86 2.11
N MET A 100 -8.66 6.04 2.70
CA MET A 100 -9.80 6.92 2.98
C MET A 100 -10.32 7.58 1.68
N PRO A 101 -11.64 7.58 1.45
CA PRO A 101 -12.23 8.24 0.29
C PRO A 101 -11.88 9.73 0.25
N GLY A 102 -11.39 10.22 -0.89
CA GLY A 102 -11.06 11.64 -1.10
C GLY A 102 -9.60 12.02 -0.84
N ASN A 103 -8.76 11.11 -0.37
CA ASN A 103 -7.33 11.34 -0.29
C ASN A 103 -6.61 10.92 -1.58
N SER A 104 -5.68 11.74 -2.05
CA SER A 104 -4.77 11.37 -3.14
C SER A 104 -3.52 10.68 -2.57
N VAL A 105 -2.86 9.83 -3.38
CA VAL A 105 -1.57 9.24 -3.03
C VAL A 105 -0.52 10.33 -2.73
N GLU A 106 -0.61 11.46 -3.44
CA GLU A 106 0.23 12.64 -3.24
C GLU A 106 0.06 13.31 -1.87
N ASP A 107 -1.11 13.22 -1.23
CA ASP A 107 -1.34 13.75 0.13
C ASP A 107 -0.67 12.90 1.23
N HIS A 108 -0.08 11.76 0.85
CA HIS A 108 0.49 10.77 1.77
C HIS A 108 1.98 10.52 1.56
N GLU A 109 2.61 11.23 0.63
CA GLU A 109 4.07 11.29 0.58
C GLU A 109 4.56 11.90 1.90
N MET A 110 5.41 11.15 2.60
CA MET A 110 5.95 11.55 3.90
C MET A 110 6.56 12.95 3.80
N ASP A 111 7.25 13.24 2.70
CA ASP A 111 7.93 14.51 2.47
C ASP A 111 6.93 15.68 2.40
N ARG A 112 5.84 15.55 1.64
CA ARG A 112 4.75 16.55 1.61
C ARG A 112 4.01 16.67 2.94
N PHE A 113 3.80 15.55 3.64
CA PHE A 113 3.20 15.57 4.96
C PHE A 113 4.07 16.34 5.96
N LEU A 114 5.38 16.10 5.95
CA LEU A 114 6.36 16.80 6.77
C LEU A 114 6.43 18.29 6.40
N GLU A 115 6.47 18.63 5.11
CA GLU A 115 6.43 20.03 4.65
C GLU A 115 5.16 20.76 5.15
N LYS A 116 4.01 20.11 5.06
CA LYS A 116 2.75 20.66 5.59
C LYS A 116 2.81 20.81 7.11
N TRP A 117 3.34 19.83 7.82
CA TRP A 117 3.49 19.88 9.28
C TRP A 117 4.43 21.01 9.73
N ASP A 118 5.56 21.17 9.05
CA ASP A 118 6.52 22.25 9.30
C ASP A 118 5.90 23.62 9.00
N SER A 119 5.10 23.73 7.93
CA SER A 119 4.37 24.95 7.60
C SER A 119 3.31 25.35 8.64
N LEU A 120 2.84 24.40 9.44
CA LEU A 120 1.83 24.62 10.47
C LEU A 120 2.43 25.12 11.79
N CYS A 121 3.77 25.29 11.90
CA CYS A 121 4.48 25.79 13.08
C CYS A 121 3.93 25.20 14.40
N ILE A 122 3.73 23.88 14.44
CA ILE A 122 3.37 23.21 15.69
C ILE A 122 4.64 23.12 16.53
N ASP A 123 4.81 24.09 17.42
CA ASP A 123 5.84 24.03 18.45
C ASP A 123 5.67 22.72 19.23
N TRP A 124 6.63 21.81 19.08
CA TRP A 124 6.70 20.62 19.92
C TRP A 124 6.77 21.09 21.38
N PRO A 125 5.84 20.69 22.27
CA PRO A 125 5.93 21.06 23.66
C PRO A 125 7.24 20.50 24.20
N SER A 126 8.21 21.39 24.36
CA SER A 126 9.51 21.10 24.96
C SER A 126 9.33 20.92 26.46
N THR A 127 8.52 19.94 26.87
CA THR A 127 8.55 19.43 28.23
C THR A 127 9.79 18.56 28.35
N ALA A 128 10.86 19.23 28.77
CA ALA A 128 12.09 18.72 29.35
C ALA A 128 12.16 17.20 29.48
N LEU A 129 13.00 16.57 28.64
CA LEU A 129 13.61 15.30 29.03
C LEU A 129 14.38 15.57 30.33
N PRO A 130 14.13 14.83 31.43
CA PRO A 130 14.93 14.98 32.63
C PRO A 130 16.38 14.64 32.26
N ALA A 131 17.30 15.55 32.61
CA ALA A 131 18.73 15.35 32.42
C ALA A 131 19.12 13.98 32.96
N SER A 132 19.75 13.17 32.12
CA SER A 132 20.34 11.90 32.53
C SER A 132 21.33 12.19 33.66
N SER A 133 20.98 11.80 34.89
CA SER A 133 21.92 11.77 35.99
C SER A 133 22.97 10.71 35.70
N SER A 134 24.17 11.17 35.36
CA SER A 134 25.37 10.36 35.27
C SER A 134 25.65 9.71 36.63
N VAL A 135 25.72 8.38 36.65
CA VAL A 135 26.41 7.59 37.69
C VAL A 135 27.47 6.76 36.99
#